data_AF-A0A6P0N1L0-F1
#
_entry.id   AF-A0A6P0N1L0-F1
#
_cell.length_a   1.000
_cell.length_b   1.000
_cell.length_c   1.000
_cell.angle_alpha   90.00
_cell.angle_beta   90.00
_cell.angle_gamma   90.00
#
_symmetry.space_group_name_H-M   'P 1'
#
loop_
_entity.id
_entity.type
_entity.pdbx_description
1 polymer ?
#
loop_
_entity_poly.entity_id
_entity_poly.type
_entity_poly.pdbx_seq_one_letter_code
_entity_poly.pdbx_strand_id
1 'polypeptide(L)'
;MSQAMVNSHSKMTITKEDIWHQVKLSGNIPELVEEIITRKVIKDALDEAGITIELEELQKVADQMRLMNNLRSADETWAWLEQRGMSLDDF
;
A
#
# COMPACT_ATOMS: atom_id res chain seq x y z
N MET A 1 36.08 -1.15 37.22
CA MET A 1 35.29 0.09 37.03
C MET A 1 35.75 0.68 35.71
N SER A 2 34.96 1.10 34.72
CA SER A 2 33.54 1.13 34.32
C SER A 2 33.66 1.43 32.80
N GLN A 3 32.80 1.11 31.84
CA GLN A 3 31.35 1.05 31.77
C GLN A 3 31.02 0.38 30.43
N ALA A 4 30.06 -0.53 30.41
CA ALA A 4 29.50 -1.08 29.18
C ALA A 4 28.76 0.01 28.38
N MET A 5 29.06 0.14 27.08
CA MET A 5 28.15 0.76 26.12
C MET A 5 27.37 -0.36 25.44
N VAL A 6 26.18 -0.63 26.00
CA VAL A 6 25.19 -1.55 25.46
C VAL A 6 24.55 -0.88 24.26
N ASN A 7 25.04 -1.15 23.05
CA ASN A 7 24.24 -0.95 21.84
C ASN A 7 23.34 -2.18 21.67
N SER A 8 22.21 -2.19 22.36
CA SER A 8 21.14 -3.15 22.13
C SER A 8 19.88 -2.39 21.74
N HIS A 9 19.76 -2.03 20.47
CA HIS A 9 18.44 -1.78 19.91
C HIS A 9 17.77 -3.14 19.78
N SER A 10 16.90 -3.48 20.74
CA SER A 10 15.98 -4.59 20.58
C SER A 10 15.21 -4.37 19.29
N LYS A 11 15.29 -5.35 18.37
CA LYS A 11 14.54 -5.33 17.11
C LYS A 11 13.06 -5.18 17.47
N MET A 12 12.49 -4.00 17.27
CA MET A 12 11.08 -3.75 17.53
C MET A 12 10.29 -4.28 16.34
N THR A 13 9.54 -5.36 16.55
CA THR A 13 8.63 -5.89 15.55
C THR A 13 7.33 -5.11 15.63
N ILE A 14 6.93 -4.48 14.53
CA ILE A 14 5.61 -3.88 14.36
C ILE A 14 4.68 -4.94 13.78
N THR A 15 3.55 -5.17 14.43
CA THR A 15 2.52 -6.12 14.00
C THR A 15 1.38 -5.39 13.27
N LYS A 16 0.51 -6.16 12.59
CA LYS A 16 -0.71 -5.61 12.01
C LYS A 16 -1.65 -5.03 13.07
N GLU A 17 -1.65 -5.61 14.28
CA GLU A 17 -2.42 -5.13 15.42
C GLU A 17 -1.93 -3.75 15.88
N ASP A 18 -0.61 -3.52 15.89
CA ASP A 18 -0.02 -2.21 16.23
C ASP A 18 -0.46 -1.15 15.21
N ILE A 19 -0.42 -1.47 13.91
CA ILE A 19 -0.88 -0.57 12.85
C ILE A 19 -2.37 -0.27 12.99
N TRP A 20 -3.19 -1.29 13.22
CA TRP A 20 -4.63 -1.12 13.42
C TRP A 20 -4.96 -0.27 14.65
N HIS A 21 -4.21 -0.46 15.73
CA HIS A 21 -4.34 0.38 16.92
C HIS A 21 -3.95 1.84 16.61
N GLN A 22 -2.86 2.06 15.88
CA GLN A 22 -2.45 3.40 15.47
C GLN A 22 -3.48 4.10 14.56
N VAL A 23 -4.14 3.37 13.66
CA VAL A 23 -5.24 3.90 12.83
C VAL A 23 -6.45 4.33 13.67
N LYS A 24 -6.78 3.59 14.73
CA LYS A 24 -7.81 4.01 15.70
C LYS A 24 -7.42 5.30 16.41
N LEU A 25 -6.17 5.38 16.87
CA LEU A 25 -5.66 6.53 17.59
C LEU A 25 -5.54 7.78 16.72
N SER A 26 -5.28 7.64 15.42
CA SER A 26 -5.23 8.79 14.50
C SER A 26 -6.61 9.39 14.22
N GLY A 27 -7.69 8.63 14.47
CA GLY A 27 -9.05 9.07 14.15
C GLY A 27 -9.40 8.98 12.66
N ASN A 28 -8.54 8.36 11.83
CA ASN A 28 -8.71 8.31 10.37
C ASN A 28 -9.71 7.23 9.90
N ILE A 29 -10.33 6.47 10.82
CA ILE A 29 -11.28 5.40 10.45
C ILE A 29 -12.41 5.91 9.54
N PRO A 30 -13.07 7.06 9.81
CA PRO A 30 -14.14 7.55 8.95
C PRO A 30 -13.68 7.80 7.50
N GLU A 31 -12.53 8.43 7.32
CA GLU A 31 -11.94 8.71 6.00
C GLU A 31 -11.60 7.41 5.26
N LEU A 32 -10.95 6.45 5.93
CA LEU A 32 -10.66 5.13 5.35
C LEU A 32 -11.94 4.37 4.95
N VAL A 33 -13.03 4.53 5.71
CA VAL A 33 -14.32 3.94 5.37
C VAL A 33 -14.90 4.57 4.11
N GLU A 34 -14.84 5.90 3.96
CA GLU A 34 -15.28 6.61 2.76
C GLU A 34 -14.47 6.21 1.52
N GLU A 35 -13.15 6.07 1.64
CA GLU A 35 -12.28 5.58 0.57
C GLU A 35 -12.65 4.15 0.14
N ILE A 36 -12.89 3.25 1.11
CA ILE A 36 -13.31 1.87 0.84
C ILE A 36 -14.67 1.84 0.11
N ILE A 37 -15.62 2.64 0.57
CA ILE A 37 -16.95 2.75 -0.07
C ILE A 37 -16.80 3.26 -1.49
N THR A 38 -16.02 4.32 -1.70
CA THR A 38 -15.78 4.90 -3.03
C THR A 38 -15.24 3.85 -4.00
N ARG A 39 -14.22 3.09 -3.59
CA ARG A 39 -13.66 2.01 -4.42
C ARG A 39 -14.70 0.94 -4.78
N LYS A 40 -15.56 0.55 -3.82
CA LYS A 40 -16.62 -0.45 -4.05
C LYS A 40 -17.68 0.06 -5.01
N VAL A 41 -18.16 1.30 -4.83
CA VAL A 41 -19.16 1.92 -5.71
C VAL A 41 -18.65 2.01 -7.14
N ILE A 42 -17.38 2.38 -7.35
CA ILE A 42 -16.78 2.40 -8.69
C ILE A 42 -16.78 0.99 -9.30
N LYS A 43 -16.37 -0.02 -8.53
CA LYS A 43 -16.36 -1.40 -9.00
C LYS A 43 -17.76 -1.88 -9.39
N ASP A 44 -18.73 -1.67 -8.52
CA ASP A 44 -20.12 -2.08 -8.76
C ASP A 44 -20.68 -1.39 -10.02
N ALA A 45 -20.39 -0.10 -10.22
CA ALA A 45 -20.82 0.64 -11.41
C ALA A 45 -20.16 0.13 -12.71
N LEU A 46 -18.89 -0.29 -12.67
CA LEU A 46 -18.21 -0.90 -13.82
C LEU A 46 -18.84 -2.27 -14.15
N ASP A 47 -19.09 -3.09 -13.13
CA ASP A 47 -19.71 -4.41 -13.26
C ASP A 47 -21.14 -4.28 -13.85
N GLU A 48 -21.95 -3.33 -13.36
CA GLU A 48 -23.30 -3.03 -13.87
C GLU A 48 -23.30 -2.55 -15.32
N ALA A 49 -22.29 -1.75 -15.71
CA ALA A 49 -22.12 -1.28 -17.07
C ALA A 49 -21.53 -2.34 -18.01
N GLY A 50 -21.13 -3.51 -17.50
CA GLY A 50 -20.46 -4.56 -18.26
C GLY A 50 -19.08 -4.14 -18.76
N ILE A 51 -18.43 -3.19 -18.09
CA ILE A 51 -17.12 -2.67 -18.47
C ILE A 51 -16.07 -3.65 -17.95
N THR A 52 -15.35 -4.29 -18.88
CA THR A 52 -14.16 -5.09 -18.57
C THR A 52 -12.93 -4.25 -18.85
N ILE A 53 -11.98 -4.22 -17.91
CA ILE A 53 -10.70 -3.55 -18.11
C ILE A 53 -9.73 -4.56 -18.70
N GLU A 54 -9.20 -4.26 -19.87
CA GLU A 54 -8.24 -5.14 -20.53
C GLU A 54 -6.86 -5.09 -19.85
N LEU A 55 -6.12 -6.20 -19.90
CA LEU A 55 -4.78 -6.28 -19.30
C LEU A 55 -3.83 -5.21 -19.86
N GLU A 56 -3.97 -4.87 -21.13
CA GLU A 56 -3.18 -3.81 -21.78
C GLU A 56 -3.47 -2.42 -21.18
N GLU A 57 -4.73 -2.13 -20.88
CA GLU A 57 -5.13 -0.87 -20.23
C GLU A 57 -4.60 -0.79 -18.80
N LEU A 58 -4.70 -1.89 -18.05
CA LEU A 58 -4.09 -2.01 -16.72
C LEU A 58 -2.57 -1.78 -16.79
N GLN A 59 -1.89 -2.42 -17.74
CA GLN A 59 -0.44 -2.30 -17.88
C GLN A 59 -0.03 -0.86 -18.24
N LYS A 60 -0.79 -0.18 -19.09
CA LYS A 60 -0.55 1.21 -19.45
C LYS A 60 -0.65 2.15 -18.26
N VAL A 61 -1.65 1.96 -17.39
CA VAL A 61 -1.80 2.75 -16.16
C VAL A 61 -0.66 2.44 -15.18
N ALA A 62 -0.30 1.16 -15.03
CA ALA A 62 0.84 0.76 -14.20
C ALA A 62 2.15 1.38 -14.69
N ASP A 63 2.40 1.44 -16.00
CA ASP A 63 3.59 2.06 -16.56
C ASP A 63 3.62 3.58 -16.36
N GLN A 64 2.46 4.24 -16.46
CA GLN A 64 2.34 5.66 -16.12
C GLN A 64 2.66 5.92 -14.64
N MET A 65 2.14 5.08 -13.73
CA MET A 65 2.46 5.16 -12.30
C MET A 65 3.97 5.01 -12.07
N ARG A 66 4.58 3.99 -12.67
CA ARG A 66 6.03 3.74 -12.57
C ARG A 66 6.83 4.93 -13.08
N LEU A 67 6.45 5.50 -14.23
CA LEU A 67 7.10 6.70 -14.77
C LEU A 67 6.99 7.90 -13.81
N MET A 68 5.81 8.14 -13.23
CA MET A 68 5.58 9.22 -12.26
C MET A 68 6.41 9.04 -10.98
N ASN A 69 6.66 7.79 -10.57
CA ASN A 69 7.47 7.46 -9.41
C ASN A 69 8.95 7.22 -9.75
N ASN A 70 9.36 7.45 -10.99
CA ASN A 70 10.71 7.19 -11.51
C ASN A 70 11.20 5.74 -11.25
N LEU A 71 10.29 4.77 -11.35
CA LEU A 71 10.56 3.33 -11.27
C LEU A 71 10.85 2.83 -12.68
N ARG A 72 12.11 2.51 -12.95
CA ARG A 72 12.65 2.14 -14.27
C ARG A 72 12.87 0.66 -14.45
N SER A 73 12.72 -0.13 -13.39
CA SER A 73 12.90 -1.58 -13.42
C SER A 73 11.86 -2.32 -12.57
N ALA A 74 11.75 -3.62 -12.81
CA ALA A 74 10.93 -4.51 -11.99
C ALA A 74 11.42 -4.52 -10.53
N ASP A 75 12.74 -4.56 -10.31
CA ASP A 75 13.32 -4.57 -8.96
C ASP A 75 13.01 -3.28 -8.19
N GLU A 76 13.06 -2.13 -8.86
CA GLU A 76 12.65 -0.84 -8.27
C GLU A 76 11.15 -0.83 -7.95
N THR A 77 10.32 -1.44 -8.80
CA THR A 77 8.88 -1.58 -8.55
C THR A 77 8.62 -2.45 -7.32
N TRP A 78 9.29 -3.60 -7.21
CA TRP A 78 9.15 -4.50 -6.06
C TRP A 78 9.58 -3.83 -4.75
N ALA A 79 10.73 -3.13 -4.75
CA ALA A 79 11.18 -2.37 -3.58
C ALA A 79 10.19 -1.27 -3.19
N TRP A 80 9.57 -0.60 -4.16
CA TRP A 80 8.56 0.42 -3.92
C TRP A 80 7.26 -0.15 -3.32
N LEU A 81 6.83 -1.34 -3.77
CA LEU A 81 5.69 -2.05 -3.19
C LEU A 81 5.97 -2.51 -1.75
N GLU A 82 7.15 -3.09 -1.51
CA GLU A 82 7.57 -3.54 -0.18
C GLU A 82 7.60 -2.39 0.82
N GLN A 83 8.16 -1.23 0.45
CA GLN A 83 8.17 -0.03 1.29
C GLN A 83 6.77 0.47 1.67
N ARG A 84 5.76 0.12 0.86
CA ARG A 84 4.36 0.50 1.06
C ARG A 84 3.53 -0.60 1.70
N GLY A 85 4.12 -1.76 1.99
CA GLY A 85 3.41 -2.93 2.52
C GLY A 85 2.39 -3.51 1.53
N MET A 86 2.60 -3.31 0.23
CA MET A 86 1.73 -3.82 -0.83
C MET A 86 2.35 -5.05 -1.50
N SER A 87 1.51 -6.01 -1.85
CA SER A 87 1.84 -7.07 -2.80
C SER A 87 1.59 -6.63 -4.24
N LEU A 88 1.94 -7.48 -5.22
CA LEU A 88 1.58 -7.23 -6.61
C LEU A 88 0.06 -7.30 -6.84
N ASP A 89 -0.69 -8.07 -6.04
CA ASP A 89 -2.15 -8.16 -6.15
C ASP A 89 -2.85 -6.91 -5.56
N ASP A 90 -2.17 -6.18 -4.67
CA ASP A 90 -2.65 -4.92 -4.12
C ASP A 90 -2.36 -3.71 -5.05
N PHE A 91 -1.47 -3.90 -6.04
CA PHE A 91 -1.01 -2.89 -6.98
C PHE A 91 -1.78 -2.93 -8.31
#